data_AF-A0A8C3IHD8-F1
#
_entry.id   AF-A0A8C3IHD8-F1
#
_cell.length_a   1.000
_cell.length_b   1.000
_cell.length_c   1.000
_cell.angle_alpha   90.00
_cell.angle_beta   90.00
_cell.angle_gamma   90.00
#
_symmetry.space_group_name_H-M   'P 1'
#
loop_
_entity.id
_entity.type
_entity.pdbx_description
1 polymer ?
#
loop_
_entity_poly.entity_id
_entity_poly.type
_entity_poly.pdbx_seq_one_letter_code
_entity_poly.pdbx_strand_id
1 'polypeptide(L)'
;MLSVPGCRDAVQELYPRLLLAVLSHVQRVIEQNPLENMVVYRKECGQGHRPKAFDPSSCALEAVKTLLSGAGYFEVLDYVEEHRGWDLLSSPSEYYCGIMEITSAMVKHFKPLHLHRIFNKLIPLLNSENEHDKIMSRAFYAQLLWHRSVAQSLELDVLAPLKKWIQEPNPIMRLLGLRGISNLALHPGKEREKVRISAIIAFGKMLKCVNKYKPGPVIHNEIYCALVPLMLVMQGNNHEILKVSQN
;
A
#
# COMPACT_ATOMS: atom_id res chain seq x y z
N MET A 1 13.76 -8.00 -29.21
CA MET A 1 13.53 -6.53 -29.16
C MET A 1 14.02 -5.84 -27.88
N LEU A 2 14.31 -6.54 -26.77
CA LEU A 2 14.77 -5.92 -25.51
C LEU A 2 16.29 -5.67 -25.41
N SER A 3 17.04 -5.84 -26.51
CA SER A 3 18.52 -5.83 -26.50
C SER A 3 19.14 -4.47 -26.80
N VAL A 4 18.34 -3.40 -26.96
CA VAL A 4 18.86 -2.05 -27.20
C VAL A 4 19.14 -1.35 -25.86
N PRO A 5 20.31 -0.71 -25.66
CA PRO A 5 20.72 -0.12 -24.37
C PRO A 5 19.71 0.86 -23.75
N GLY A 6 18.93 1.60 -24.55
CA GLY A 6 17.87 2.50 -24.04
C GLY A 6 16.53 1.83 -23.73
N CYS A 7 16.33 0.59 -24.17
CA CYS A 7 15.06 -0.13 -23.97
C CYS A 7 14.90 -0.56 -22.51
N ARG A 8 15.99 -0.95 -21.83
CA ARG A 8 15.95 -1.29 -20.40
C ARG A 8 15.54 -0.09 -19.54
N ASP A 9 16.11 1.08 -19.80
CA ASP A 9 15.79 2.29 -19.03
C ASP A 9 14.36 2.77 -19.29
N ALA A 10 13.91 2.74 -20.54
CA ALA A 10 12.53 3.06 -20.90
C ALA A 10 11.53 2.09 -20.24
N VAL A 11 11.83 0.79 -20.21
CA VAL A 11 11.02 -0.22 -19.53
C VAL A 11 10.98 0.04 -18.02
N GLN A 12 12.10 0.41 -17.40
CA GLN A 12 12.14 0.76 -15.98
C GLN A 12 11.37 2.06 -15.63
N GLU A 13 11.31 3.03 -16.54
CA GLU A 13 10.50 4.25 -16.39
C GLU A 13 9.00 4.01 -16.59
N LEU A 14 8.64 3.09 -17.48
CA LEU A 14 7.25 2.72 -17.76
C LEU A 14 6.67 1.78 -16.70
N TYR A 15 7.50 0.95 -16.09
CA TYR A 15 7.07 -0.07 -15.14
C TYR A 15 6.20 0.47 -13.99
N PRO A 16 6.57 1.55 -13.26
CA PRO A 16 5.73 2.12 -12.22
C PRO A 16 4.34 2.54 -12.71
N ARG A 17 4.26 3.11 -13.92
CA ARG A 17 2.98 3.53 -14.50
C ARG A 17 2.12 2.33 -14.85
N LEU A 18 2.72 1.31 -15.44
CA LEU A 18 2.00 0.08 -15.81
C LEU A 18 1.50 -0.64 -14.56
N LEU A 19 2.33 -0.78 -13.53
CA LEU A 19 1.96 -1.38 -12.25
C LEU A 19 0.76 -0.67 -11.62
N LEU A 20 0.81 0.66 -11.49
CA LEU A 20 -0.28 1.44 -10.92
C LEU A 20 -1.56 1.33 -11.78
N ALA A 21 -1.42 1.36 -13.11
CA ALA A 21 -2.57 1.24 -14.01
C ALA A 21 -3.26 -0.14 -13.93
N VAL A 22 -2.47 -1.23 -13.84
CA VAL A 22 -3.02 -2.58 -13.69
C VAL A 22 -3.71 -2.74 -12.34
N LEU A 23 -3.13 -2.21 -11.26
CA LEU A 23 -3.78 -2.21 -9.94
C LEU A 23 -5.08 -1.38 -9.96
N SER A 24 -5.08 -0.16 -10.51
CA SER A 24 -6.33 0.59 -10.76
C SER A 24 -7.35 -0.23 -11.55
N HIS A 25 -6.92 -1.05 -12.50
CA HIS A 25 -7.82 -1.89 -13.27
C HIS A 25 -8.39 -3.04 -12.44
N VAL A 26 -7.60 -3.73 -11.61
CA VAL A 26 -8.09 -4.77 -10.68
C VAL A 26 -9.26 -4.23 -9.86
N GLN A 27 -9.12 -3.06 -9.25
CA GLN A 27 -10.17 -2.47 -8.42
C GLN A 27 -11.48 -2.25 -9.19
N ARG A 28 -11.40 -1.77 -10.44
CA ARG A 28 -12.59 -1.58 -11.27
C ARG A 28 -13.25 -2.91 -11.63
N VAL A 29 -12.46 -3.95 -11.89
CA VAL A 29 -12.98 -5.27 -12.28
C VAL A 29 -13.67 -5.97 -11.11
N ILE A 30 -13.09 -5.94 -9.90
CA ILE A 30 -13.69 -6.56 -8.72
C ILE A 30 -15.01 -5.88 -8.31
N GLU A 31 -15.14 -4.57 -8.54
CA GLU A 31 -16.37 -3.81 -8.26
C GLU A 31 -17.44 -4.02 -9.32
N GLN A 32 -17.04 -4.34 -10.56
CA GLN A 32 -17.94 -4.54 -11.69
C GLN A 32 -18.69 -5.89 -11.67
N ASN A 33 -18.57 -6.67 -10.58
CA ASN A 33 -19.26 -7.94 -10.29
C ASN A 33 -19.84 -8.59 -11.55
N PRO A 34 -19.08 -9.42 -12.29
CA PRO A 34 -19.47 -9.85 -13.61
C PRO A 34 -20.86 -10.47 -13.52
N LEU A 35 -21.82 -9.80 -14.16
CA LEU A 35 -23.12 -10.39 -14.47
C LEU A 35 -22.85 -11.82 -14.92
N GLU A 36 -23.55 -12.79 -14.33
CA GLU A 36 -23.41 -14.26 -14.41
C GLU A 36 -23.34 -14.87 -15.85
N ASN A 37 -23.19 -14.06 -16.90
CA ASN A 37 -23.43 -14.41 -18.29
C ASN A 37 -22.19 -14.32 -19.20
N MET A 38 -20.98 -14.03 -18.70
CA MET A 38 -19.77 -14.06 -19.53
C MET A 38 -19.19 -15.48 -19.65
N VAL A 39 -19.79 -16.29 -20.53
CA VAL A 39 -19.23 -17.59 -20.93
C VAL A 39 -18.20 -17.35 -22.04
N VAL A 40 -16.91 -17.41 -21.69
CA VAL A 40 -15.85 -17.40 -22.71
C VAL A 40 -15.81 -18.78 -23.36
N TYR A 41 -16.19 -18.87 -24.63
CA TYR A 41 -15.96 -20.06 -25.44
C TYR A 41 -14.46 -20.24 -25.65
N ARG A 42 -13.82 -21.02 -24.79
CA ARG A 42 -12.49 -21.53 -25.08
C ARG A 42 -12.63 -22.54 -26.22
N LYS A 43 -12.10 -22.20 -27.40
CA LYS A 43 -12.01 -23.14 -28.53
C LYS A 43 -10.95 -24.20 -28.20
N GLU A 44 -11.31 -25.20 -27.40
CA GLU A 44 -10.44 -26.35 -27.13
C GLU A 44 -10.57 -27.37 -28.26
N CYS A 45 -9.47 -27.63 -28.96
CA CYS A 45 -9.27 -28.88 -29.67
C CYS A 45 -9.12 -30.00 -28.62
N GLY A 46 -10.19 -30.77 -28.42
CA GLY A 46 -10.13 -32.10 -27.80
C GLY A 46 -10.30 -32.15 -26.27
N GLN A 47 -11.32 -32.93 -25.87
CA GLN A 47 -11.56 -33.51 -24.53
C GLN A 47 -12.22 -32.62 -23.44
N GLY A 48 -13.54 -32.45 -23.59
CA GLY A 48 -14.49 -32.90 -22.55
C GLY A 48 -14.52 -32.22 -21.18
N HIS A 49 -13.96 -31.02 -21.01
CA HIS A 49 -14.10 -30.26 -19.77
C HIS A 49 -15.26 -29.26 -19.85
N ARG A 50 -16.12 -29.23 -18.80
CA ARG A 50 -17.16 -28.20 -18.66
C ARG A 50 -16.51 -26.81 -18.74
N PRO A 51 -17.13 -25.81 -19.40
CA PRO A 51 -16.60 -24.45 -19.41
C PRO A 51 -16.47 -23.97 -17.95
N LYS A 52 -15.24 -23.70 -17.48
CA LYS A 52 -15.05 -22.96 -16.22
C LYS A 52 -15.57 -21.55 -16.46
N ALA A 53 -16.41 -21.05 -15.55
CA ALA A 53 -16.83 -19.66 -15.58
C ALA A 53 -15.59 -18.76 -15.63
N PHE A 54 -15.56 -17.81 -16.56
CA PHE A 54 -14.49 -16.83 -16.62
C PHE A 54 -14.66 -15.89 -15.43
N ASP A 55 -13.62 -15.76 -14.61
CA ASP A 55 -13.57 -14.77 -13.55
C ASP A 55 -12.64 -13.62 -13.99
N PRO A 56 -13.20 -12.48 -14.47
CA PRO A 56 -12.47 -11.27 -14.77
C PRO A 56 -11.53 -10.82 -13.63
N SER A 57 -11.91 -11.02 -12.37
CA SER A 57 -11.13 -10.60 -11.21
C SER A 57 -9.84 -11.41 -11.10
N SER A 58 -9.94 -12.74 -11.18
CA SER A 58 -8.78 -13.62 -11.29
C SER A 58 -7.89 -13.25 -12.48
N CYS A 59 -8.46 -12.96 -13.65
CA CYS A 59 -7.70 -12.54 -14.83
C CYS A 59 -6.91 -11.24 -14.59
N ALA A 60 -7.55 -10.23 -13.98
CA ALA A 60 -6.90 -8.96 -13.66
C ALA A 60 -5.77 -9.12 -12.63
N LEU A 61 -5.95 -10.00 -11.63
CA LEU A 61 -4.91 -10.33 -10.65
C LEU A 61 -3.74 -11.08 -11.28
N GLU A 62 -4.01 -12.02 -12.19
CA GLU A 62 -2.96 -12.71 -12.96
C GLU A 62 -2.17 -11.73 -13.83
N ALA A 63 -2.76 -10.65 -14.32
CA ALA A 63 -2.02 -9.59 -15.01
C ALA A 63 -1.02 -8.88 -14.08
N VAL A 64 -1.37 -8.63 -12.81
CA VAL A 64 -0.43 -8.09 -11.80
C VAL A 64 0.71 -9.08 -11.55
N LYS A 65 0.40 -10.36 -11.35
CA LYS A 65 1.41 -11.41 -11.11
C LYS A 65 2.34 -11.58 -12.30
N THR A 66 1.79 -11.57 -13.51
CA THR A 66 2.55 -11.65 -14.76
C THR A 66 3.48 -10.45 -14.93
N LEU A 67 3.01 -9.24 -14.57
CA LEU A 67 3.84 -8.04 -14.62
C LEU A 67 5.02 -8.12 -13.65
N LEU A 68 4.79 -8.57 -12.41
CA LEU A 68 5.81 -8.72 -11.38
C LEU A 68 6.84 -9.81 -11.73
N SER A 69 6.38 -11.00 -12.12
CA SER A 69 7.25 -12.11 -12.55
C SER A 69 8.03 -11.77 -13.82
N GLY A 70 7.40 -11.11 -14.80
CA GLY A 70 8.05 -10.64 -16.01
C GLY A 70 9.15 -9.60 -15.75
N ALA A 71 9.06 -8.87 -14.64
CA ALA A 71 10.10 -7.96 -14.16
C ALA A 71 11.10 -8.62 -13.20
N GLY A 72 10.92 -9.92 -12.89
CA GLY A 72 11.82 -10.69 -12.03
C GLY A 72 11.58 -10.54 -10.52
N TYR A 73 10.44 -10.00 -10.09
CA TYR A 73 10.11 -9.79 -8.68
C TYR A 73 9.33 -10.99 -8.09
N PHE A 74 9.95 -12.17 -8.10
CA PHE A 74 9.31 -13.40 -7.60
C PHE A 74 9.14 -13.37 -6.08
N GLU A 75 10.08 -12.79 -5.35
CA GLU A 75 10.02 -12.66 -3.89
C GLU A 75 8.84 -11.77 -3.45
N VAL A 76 8.41 -10.85 -4.31
CA VAL A 76 7.19 -10.06 -4.08
C VAL A 76 5.95 -10.93 -4.21
N LEU A 77 5.92 -11.88 -5.16
CA LEU A 77 4.80 -12.80 -5.30
C LEU A 77 4.65 -13.70 -4.08
N ASP A 78 5.77 -14.28 -3.63
CA ASP A 78 5.82 -15.17 -2.47
C ASP A 78 5.37 -14.44 -1.20
N TYR A 79 5.90 -13.23 -0.96
CA TYR A 79 5.49 -12.41 0.17
C TYR A 79 3.99 -12.13 0.16
N VAL A 80 3.45 -11.71 -0.99
CA VAL A 80 2.03 -11.32 -1.09
C VAL A 80 1.12 -12.53 -0.89
N GLU A 81 1.51 -13.72 -1.35
CA GLU A 81 0.80 -14.96 -1.05
C GLU A 81 0.80 -15.29 0.44
N GLU A 82 1.98 -15.26 1.09
CA GLU A 82 2.14 -15.53 2.53
C GLU A 82 1.30 -14.59 3.41
N HIS A 83 1.09 -13.35 2.96
CA HIS A 83 0.34 -12.32 3.68
C HIS A 83 -1.10 -12.19 3.19
N ARG A 84 -1.59 -13.15 2.39
CA ARG A 84 -2.96 -13.16 1.82
C ARG A 84 -3.30 -11.90 1.00
N GLY A 85 -2.30 -11.21 0.48
CA GLY A 85 -2.50 -9.97 -0.25
C GLY A 85 -3.32 -10.14 -1.54
N TRP A 86 -3.27 -11.32 -2.19
CA TRP A 86 -4.12 -11.62 -3.35
C TRP A 86 -5.60 -11.75 -2.97
N ASP A 87 -5.91 -12.38 -1.82
CA ASP A 87 -7.28 -12.43 -1.29
C ASP A 87 -7.79 -11.00 -1.03
N LEU A 88 -6.96 -10.17 -0.40
CA LEU A 88 -7.31 -8.79 -0.07
C LEU A 88 -7.53 -7.94 -1.33
N LEU A 89 -6.68 -8.08 -2.35
CA LEU A 89 -6.85 -7.41 -3.64
C LEU A 89 -8.10 -7.90 -4.41
N SER A 90 -8.64 -9.07 -4.07
CA SER A 90 -9.89 -9.59 -4.64
C SER A 90 -11.15 -9.07 -3.94
N SER A 91 -11.00 -8.45 -2.75
CA SER A 91 -12.10 -7.96 -1.93
C SER A 91 -12.28 -6.45 -2.11
N PRO A 92 -13.40 -5.95 -2.67
CA PRO A 92 -13.62 -4.51 -2.82
C PRO A 92 -13.51 -3.73 -1.51
N SER A 93 -13.95 -4.32 -0.39
CA SER A 93 -13.89 -3.70 0.93
C SER A 93 -12.50 -3.70 1.57
N GLU A 94 -11.61 -4.58 1.13
CA GLU A 94 -10.26 -4.76 1.71
C GLU A 94 -9.14 -4.49 0.70
N TYR A 95 -9.49 -4.01 -0.50
CA TYR A 95 -8.57 -3.77 -1.59
C TYR A 95 -7.38 -2.90 -1.18
N TYR A 96 -7.62 -1.87 -0.36
CA TYR A 96 -6.55 -1.00 0.15
C TYR A 96 -5.57 -1.74 1.07
N CYS A 97 -6.01 -2.75 1.82
CA CYS A 97 -5.13 -3.63 2.59
C CYS A 97 -4.25 -4.47 1.65
N GLY A 98 -4.84 -5.00 0.57
CA GLY A 98 -4.09 -5.69 -0.48
C GLY A 98 -3.02 -4.81 -1.12
N ILE A 99 -3.34 -3.52 -1.35
CA ILE A 99 -2.39 -2.52 -1.80
C ILE A 99 -1.27 -2.28 -0.77
N MET A 100 -1.59 -2.29 0.52
CA MET A 100 -0.56 -2.19 1.56
C MET A 100 0.36 -3.42 1.55
N GLU A 101 -0.16 -4.64 1.41
CA GLU A 101 0.67 -5.86 1.40
C GLU A 101 1.61 -5.95 0.19
N ILE A 102 1.11 -5.66 -1.02
CA ILE A 102 1.97 -5.61 -2.21
C ILE A 102 3.02 -4.50 -2.09
N THR A 103 2.68 -3.37 -1.47
CA THR A 103 3.66 -2.29 -1.23
C THR A 103 4.68 -2.69 -0.17
N SER A 104 4.29 -3.41 0.89
CA SER A 104 5.21 -3.95 1.90
C SER A 104 6.25 -4.86 1.27
N ALA A 105 5.81 -5.76 0.40
CA ALA A 105 6.70 -6.62 -0.39
C ALA A 105 7.67 -5.80 -1.25
N MET A 106 7.17 -4.78 -1.95
CA MET A 106 8.02 -3.88 -2.74
C MET A 106 9.04 -3.14 -1.89
N VAL A 107 8.64 -2.59 -0.73
CA VAL A 107 9.56 -1.91 0.19
C VAL A 107 10.69 -2.85 0.65
N LYS A 108 10.40 -4.14 0.82
CA LYS A 108 11.39 -5.15 1.24
C LYS A 108 12.34 -5.56 0.11
N HIS A 109 11.84 -5.66 -1.13
CA HIS A 109 12.57 -6.30 -2.23
C HIS A 109 13.02 -5.35 -3.36
N PHE A 110 12.45 -4.17 -3.50
CA PHE A 110 12.81 -3.23 -4.56
C PHE A 110 14.02 -2.39 -4.18
N LYS A 111 14.82 -2.03 -5.19
CA LYS A 111 15.88 -1.04 -5.02
C LYS A 111 15.26 0.34 -4.71
N PRO A 112 15.94 1.18 -3.89
CA PRO A 112 15.44 2.51 -3.53
C PRO A 112 15.00 3.36 -4.73
N LEU A 113 15.76 3.34 -5.83
CA LEU A 113 15.42 4.07 -7.05
C LEU A 113 14.02 3.74 -7.59
N HIS A 114 13.62 2.46 -7.58
CA HIS A 114 12.29 2.06 -8.05
C HIS A 114 11.19 2.51 -7.09
N LEU A 115 11.43 2.47 -5.79
CA LEU A 115 10.51 2.98 -4.78
C LEU A 115 10.26 4.48 -4.97
N HIS A 116 11.32 5.27 -5.17
CA HIS A 116 11.19 6.71 -5.46
C HIS A 116 10.45 6.98 -6.78
N ARG A 117 10.71 6.19 -7.84
CA ARG A 117 9.97 6.32 -9.10
C ARG A 117 8.48 6.09 -8.90
N ILE A 118 8.08 5.03 -8.17
CA ILE A 118 6.68 4.76 -7.84
C ILE A 118 6.12 5.91 -7.00
N PHE A 119 6.81 6.29 -5.94
CA PHE A 119 6.41 7.37 -5.03
C PHE A 119 6.09 8.67 -5.78
N ASN A 120 6.95 9.07 -6.72
CA ASN A 120 6.75 10.27 -7.52
C ASN A 120 5.56 10.17 -8.49
N LYS A 121 5.21 8.98 -8.99
CA LYS A 121 4.00 8.80 -9.81
C LYS A 121 2.71 8.91 -8.99
N LEU A 122 2.76 8.65 -7.68
CA LEU A 122 1.59 8.72 -6.80
C LEU A 122 1.19 10.15 -6.45
N ILE A 123 2.16 11.08 -6.35
CA ILE A 123 1.93 12.47 -5.94
C ILE A 123 0.71 13.12 -6.62
N PRO A 124 0.57 13.11 -7.97
CA PRO A 124 -0.60 13.70 -8.63
C PRO A 124 -1.91 12.97 -8.33
N LEU A 125 -1.87 11.70 -7.90
CA LEU A 125 -3.06 10.88 -7.63
C LEU A 125 -3.57 11.01 -6.19
N LEU A 126 -2.75 11.56 -5.27
CA LEU A 126 -3.10 11.66 -3.84
C LEU A 126 -4.36 12.50 -3.56
N ASN A 127 -4.73 13.38 -4.50
CA ASN A 127 -5.94 14.20 -4.43
C ASN A 127 -6.82 14.02 -5.66
N SER A 128 -6.80 12.82 -6.26
CA SER A 128 -7.69 12.48 -7.37
C SER A 128 -9.16 12.66 -6.98
N GLU A 129 -9.97 13.17 -7.91
CA GLU A 129 -11.43 13.23 -7.77
C GLU A 129 -12.05 11.82 -7.80
N ASN A 130 -11.36 10.86 -8.42
CA ASN A 130 -11.74 9.46 -8.35
C ASN A 130 -11.34 8.88 -6.98
N GLU A 131 -12.33 8.51 -6.17
CA GLU A 131 -12.12 8.01 -4.82
C GLU A 131 -11.26 6.72 -4.78
N HIS A 132 -11.38 5.84 -5.78
CA HIS A 132 -10.63 4.58 -5.88
C HIS A 132 -9.14 4.86 -6.10
N ASP A 133 -8.80 5.67 -7.09
CA ASP A 133 -7.41 6.07 -7.36
C ASP A 133 -6.82 6.85 -6.17
N LYS A 134 -7.63 7.66 -5.49
CA LYS A 134 -7.22 8.39 -4.29
C LYS A 134 -6.93 7.43 -3.12
N ILE A 135 -7.79 6.45 -2.83
CA ILE A 135 -7.57 5.48 -1.74
C ILE A 135 -6.31 4.66 -2.03
N MET A 136 -6.21 4.09 -3.23
CA MET A 136 -5.08 3.26 -3.62
C MET A 136 -3.76 4.03 -3.57
N SER A 137 -3.72 5.25 -4.13
CA SER A 137 -2.50 6.04 -4.15
C SER A 137 -2.05 6.44 -2.75
N ARG A 138 -2.99 6.77 -1.86
CA ARG A 138 -2.71 7.07 -0.45
C ARG A 138 -2.26 5.83 0.33
N ALA A 139 -2.78 4.64 0.01
CA ALA A 139 -2.36 3.39 0.62
C ALA A 139 -0.91 3.04 0.25
N PHE A 140 -0.58 3.12 -1.05
CA PHE A 140 0.80 3.02 -1.53
C PHE A 140 1.70 4.06 -0.85
N TYR A 141 1.29 5.32 -0.86
CA TYR A 141 2.08 6.42 -0.32
C TYR A 141 2.40 6.19 1.15
N ALA A 142 1.39 5.90 1.98
CA ALA A 142 1.56 5.64 3.40
C ALA A 142 2.53 4.48 3.63
N GLN A 143 2.40 3.38 2.88
CA GLN A 143 3.22 2.19 3.08
C GLN A 143 4.66 2.35 2.56
N LEU A 144 4.88 3.08 1.46
CA LEU A 144 6.22 3.40 0.94
C LEU A 144 7.07 4.21 1.94
N LEU A 145 6.45 5.00 2.81
CA LEU A 145 7.15 5.74 3.87
C LEU A 145 7.77 4.82 4.94
N TRP A 146 7.50 3.51 4.90
CA TRP A 146 8.26 2.54 5.68
C TRP A 146 9.73 2.47 5.22
N HIS A 147 10.01 2.71 3.94
CA HIS A 147 11.37 2.73 3.43
C HIS A 147 12.07 4.03 3.79
N ARG A 148 13.24 3.94 4.46
CA ARG A 148 13.97 5.11 4.99
C ARG A 148 14.29 6.15 3.92
N SER A 149 14.72 5.74 2.73
CA SER A 149 15.07 6.69 1.67
C SER A 149 13.87 7.53 1.22
N VAL A 150 12.68 6.93 1.18
CA VAL A 150 11.45 7.61 0.78
C VAL A 150 10.99 8.55 1.90
N ALA A 151 11.02 8.07 3.15
CA ALA A 151 10.66 8.86 4.33
C ALA A 151 11.56 10.10 4.55
N GLN A 152 12.81 10.04 4.12
CA GLN A 152 13.81 11.10 4.26
C GLN A 152 14.00 11.92 2.97
N SER A 153 13.09 11.81 2.01
CA SER A 153 13.14 12.60 0.78
C SER A 153 13.08 14.10 1.09
N LEU A 154 14.21 14.80 0.97
CA LEU A 154 14.38 16.21 1.35
C LEU A 154 13.61 17.19 0.45
N GLU A 155 13.26 16.75 -0.76
CA GLU A 155 12.61 17.58 -1.78
C GLU A 155 11.09 17.73 -1.55
N LEU A 156 10.50 16.94 -0.65
CA LEU A 156 9.05 16.84 -0.49
C LEU A 156 8.65 16.92 0.99
N ASP A 157 7.66 17.76 1.31
CA ASP A 157 6.98 17.68 2.60
C ASP A 157 6.04 16.48 2.62
N VAL A 158 6.61 15.32 2.98
CA VAL A 158 5.88 14.06 3.03
C VAL A 158 4.88 13.96 4.19
N LEU A 159 4.95 14.89 5.16
CA LEU A 159 4.09 14.90 6.34
C LEU A 159 2.82 15.74 6.15
N ALA A 160 2.91 16.84 5.40
CA ALA A 160 1.79 17.74 5.12
C ALA A 160 0.52 17.03 4.61
N PRO A 161 0.56 16.15 3.60
CA PRO A 161 -0.65 15.48 3.11
C PRO A 161 -1.26 14.58 4.18
N LEU A 162 -0.45 13.83 4.92
CA LEU A 162 -0.91 12.90 5.95
C LEU A 162 -1.71 13.59 7.07
N LYS A 163 -1.26 14.78 7.48
CA LYS A 163 -1.97 15.62 8.47
C LYS A 163 -3.37 16.03 8.01
N LYS A 164 -3.57 16.20 6.70
CA LYS A 164 -4.89 16.48 6.11
C LYS A 164 -5.75 15.22 6.11
N TRP A 165 -5.19 14.07 5.74
CA TRP A 165 -5.93 12.82 5.64
C TRP A 165 -6.53 12.35 6.97
N ILE A 166 -5.82 12.56 8.09
CA ILE A 166 -6.35 12.23 9.43
C ILE A 166 -7.58 13.05 9.84
N GLN A 167 -7.89 14.14 9.12
CA GLN A 167 -9.08 14.96 9.35
C GLN A 167 -10.21 14.67 8.34
N GLU A 168 -10.01 13.76 7.39
CA GLU A 168 -11.04 13.47 6.40
C GLU A 168 -12.24 12.70 6.98
N PRO A 169 -13.44 12.88 6.40
CA PRO A 169 -14.63 12.17 6.86
C PRO A 169 -14.51 10.65 6.65
N ASN A 170 -13.86 10.23 5.56
CA ASN A 170 -13.69 8.83 5.21
C ASN A 170 -12.76 8.12 6.24
N PRO A 171 -13.23 7.08 6.95
CA PRO A 171 -12.43 6.37 7.95
C PRO A 171 -11.19 5.68 7.38
N ILE A 172 -11.25 5.19 6.14
CA ILE A 172 -10.10 4.59 5.46
C ILE A 172 -9.03 5.67 5.21
N MET A 173 -9.43 6.87 4.74
CA MET A 173 -8.48 7.97 4.55
C MET A 173 -7.77 8.38 5.84
N ARG A 174 -8.51 8.43 6.95
CA ARG A 174 -7.92 8.71 8.27
C ARG A 174 -6.94 7.63 8.68
N LEU A 175 -7.28 6.36 8.47
CA LEU A 175 -6.42 5.23 8.75
C LEU A 175 -5.11 5.30 7.94
N LEU A 176 -5.20 5.57 6.63
CA LEU A 176 -4.02 5.71 5.76
C LEU A 176 -3.13 6.89 6.18
N GLY A 177 -3.74 8.02 6.56
CA GLY A 177 -3.02 9.16 7.13
C GLY A 177 -2.25 8.79 8.39
N LEU A 178 -2.90 8.10 9.32
CA LEU A 178 -2.26 7.61 10.55
C LEU A 178 -1.16 6.61 10.27
N ARG A 179 -1.37 5.66 9.35
CA ARG A 179 -0.37 4.68 8.95
C ARG A 179 0.87 5.37 8.40
N GLY A 180 0.72 6.35 7.51
CA GLY A 180 1.85 7.11 6.98
C GLY A 180 2.61 7.88 8.06
N ILE A 181 1.90 8.54 8.99
CA ILE A 181 2.53 9.25 10.12
C ILE A 181 3.30 8.27 11.00
N SER A 182 2.73 7.08 11.22
CA SER A 182 3.36 6.01 12.00
C SER A 182 4.67 5.56 11.35
N ASN A 183 4.62 5.26 10.05
CA ASN A 183 5.77 4.84 9.29
C ASN A 183 6.89 5.90 9.33
N LEU A 184 6.55 7.19 9.24
CA LEU A 184 7.51 8.29 9.43
C LEU A 184 8.10 8.36 10.83
N ALA A 185 7.27 8.16 11.85
CA ALA A 185 7.64 8.25 13.26
C ALA A 185 8.58 7.12 13.72
N LEU A 186 8.57 5.97 13.03
CA LEU A 186 9.43 4.83 13.36
C LEU A 186 10.87 5.01 12.90
N HIS A 187 11.14 5.95 11.98
CA HIS A 187 12.51 6.26 11.59
C HIS A 187 13.27 6.99 12.72
N PRO A 188 14.57 6.70 12.92
CA PRO A 188 15.38 7.36 13.92
C PRO A 188 15.65 8.84 13.55
N GLY A 189 15.70 9.71 14.56
CA GLY A 189 16.06 11.12 14.42
C GLY A 189 15.27 12.05 15.36
N LYS A 190 15.93 13.06 15.93
CA LYS A 190 15.31 14.00 16.90
C LYS A 190 14.11 14.77 16.32
N GLU A 191 14.15 15.08 15.03
CA GLU A 191 13.05 15.76 14.32
C GLU A 191 11.79 14.90 14.20
N ARG A 192 11.91 13.57 14.36
CA ARG A 192 10.79 12.63 14.32
C ARG A 192 10.06 12.52 15.66
N GLU A 193 10.61 13.07 16.74
CA GLU A 193 9.94 13.06 18.05
C GLU A 193 8.59 13.80 18.01
N LYS A 194 8.55 14.96 17.34
CA LYS A 194 7.29 15.69 17.12
C LYS A 194 6.29 14.86 16.29
N VAL A 195 6.79 14.05 15.35
CA VAL A 195 5.96 13.16 14.51
C VAL A 195 5.40 12.01 15.35
N ARG A 196 6.22 11.40 16.21
CA ARG A 196 5.81 10.33 17.15
C ARG A 196 4.71 10.81 18.11
N ILE A 197 4.91 11.96 18.75
CA ILE A 197 3.90 12.57 19.63
C ILE A 197 2.61 12.83 18.85
N SER A 198 2.71 13.39 17.65
CA SER A 198 1.56 13.66 16.78
C SER A 198 0.82 12.36 16.41
N ALA A 199 1.55 11.29 16.10
CA ALA A 199 0.99 9.98 15.78
C ALA A 199 0.16 9.45 16.96
N ILE A 200 0.73 9.45 18.16
CA ILE A 200 0.08 8.93 19.37
C ILE A 200 -1.17 9.72 19.73
N ILE A 201 -1.12 11.05 19.66
CA ILE A 201 -2.29 11.91 19.89
C ILE A 201 -3.39 11.57 18.88
N ALA A 202 -3.02 11.38 17.60
CA ALA A 202 -3.97 11.08 16.55
C ALA A 202 -4.58 9.67 16.72
N PHE A 203 -3.80 8.66 17.13
CA PHE A 203 -4.33 7.35 17.51
C PHE A 203 -5.24 7.42 18.73
N GLY A 204 -4.89 8.17 19.77
CA GLY A 204 -5.75 8.35 20.94
C GLY A 204 -7.10 8.95 20.57
N LYS A 205 -7.15 9.89 19.62
CA LYS A 205 -8.40 10.42 19.07
C LYS A 205 -9.17 9.37 18.28
N MET A 206 -8.49 8.61 17.41
CA MET A 206 -9.13 7.57 16.61
C MET A 206 -9.68 6.43 17.48
N LEU A 207 -8.97 5.99 18.51
CA LEU A 207 -9.42 4.97 19.46
C LEU A 207 -10.67 5.40 20.24
N LYS A 208 -10.76 6.69 20.64
CA LYS A 208 -12.00 7.24 21.21
C LYS A 208 -13.17 7.15 20.23
N CYS A 209 -12.93 7.40 18.95
CA CYS A 209 -13.93 7.20 17.91
C CYS A 209 -14.25 5.71 17.70
N VAL A 210 -13.26 4.82 17.70
CA VAL A 210 -13.45 3.36 17.54
C VAL A 210 -14.34 2.81 18.64
N ASN A 211 -14.09 3.18 19.90
CA ASN A 211 -14.93 2.78 21.03
C ASN A 211 -16.36 3.33 20.92
N LYS A 212 -16.55 4.49 20.29
CA LYS A 212 -17.86 5.12 20.10
C LYS A 212 -18.63 4.56 18.89
N TYR A 213 -17.94 4.25 17.79
CA TYR A 213 -18.54 3.94 16.49
C TYR A 213 -18.38 2.47 16.06
N LYS A 214 -17.65 1.64 16.82
CA LYS A 214 -17.43 0.20 16.57
C LYS A 214 -17.12 -0.13 15.09
N PRO A 215 -16.01 0.39 14.53
CA PRO A 215 -15.63 0.09 13.16
C PRO A 215 -15.41 -1.42 12.98
N GLY A 216 -15.56 -1.90 11.75
CA GLY A 216 -15.39 -3.31 11.42
C GLY A 216 -14.01 -3.87 11.82
N PRO A 217 -13.88 -5.20 11.96
CA PRO A 217 -12.71 -5.87 12.53
C PRO A 217 -11.40 -5.54 11.80
N VAL A 218 -11.44 -5.29 10.49
CA VAL A 218 -10.27 -4.92 9.67
C VAL A 218 -9.68 -3.58 10.13
N ILE A 219 -10.51 -2.54 10.23
CA ILE A 219 -10.06 -1.20 10.69
C ILE A 219 -9.55 -1.29 12.12
N HIS A 220 -10.21 -2.07 12.98
CA HIS A 220 -9.75 -2.30 14.34
C HIS A 220 -8.33 -2.89 14.33
N ASN A 221 -8.10 -3.98 13.60
CA ASN A 221 -6.79 -4.63 13.52
C ASN A 221 -5.67 -3.70 12.99
N GLU A 222 -5.95 -2.93 11.95
CA GLU A 222 -4.98 -2.01 11.36
C GLU A 222 -4.52 -0.91 12.33
N ILE A 223 -5.41 -0.45 13.21
CA ILE A 223 -5.07 0.52 14.25
C ILE A 223 -4.04 -0.06 15.21
N TYR A 224 -4.21 -1.30 15.67
CA TYR A 224 -3.23 -1.95 16.55
C TYR A 224 -1.91 -2.22 15.83
N CYS A 225 -1.97 -2.69 14.58
CA CYS A 225 -0.77 -2.94 13.78
C CYS A 225 0.09 -1.68 13.61
N ALA A 226 -0.52 -0.50 13.50
CA ALA A 226 0.21 0.76 13.41
C ALA A 226 0.63 1.33 14.79
N LEU A 227 -0.16 1.10 15.85
CA LEU A 227 0.10 1.65 17.18
C LEU A 227 1.19 0.89 17.96
N VAL A 228 1.22 -0.44 17.86
CA VAL A 228 2.16 -1.28 18.64
C VAL A 228 3.62 -0.92 18.37
N PRO A 229 4.09 -0.81 17.12
CA PRO A 229 5.48 -0.42 16.85
C PRO A 229 5.84 0.96 17.42
N LEU A 230 4.91 1.92 17.36
CA LEU A 230 5.14 3.26 17.91
C LEU A 230 5.33 3.25 19.42
N MET A 231 4.53 2.46 20.14
CA MET A 231 4.66 2.30 21.59
C MET A 231 6.01 1.68 21.96
N LEU A 232 6.44 0.66 21.22
CA LEU A 232 7.74 0.00 21.45
C LEU A 232 8.91 0.96 21.22
N VAL A 233 8.88 1.75 20.14
CA VAL A 233 9.93 2.74 19.86
C VAL A 233 10.01 3.81 20.96
N MET A 234 8.87 4.27 21.49
CA MET A 234 8.88 5.22 22.60
C MET A 234 9.46 4.64 23.88
N GLN A 235 9.14 3.39 24.22
CA GLN A 235 9.70 2.70 25.39
C GLN A 235 11.22 2.55 25.28
N GLY A 236 11.72 2.21 24.09
CA GLY A 236 13.16 2.10 23.81
C GLY A 236 13.90 3.43 23.95
N ASN A 237 13.37 4.53 23.40
CA ASN A 237 14.00 5.84 23.52
C ASN A 237 14.04 6.36 24.96
N ASN A 238 13.02 6.04 25.78
CA ASN A 238 13.02 6.43 27.20
C ASN A 238 14.21 5.81 27.96
N HIS A 239 14.65 4.59 27.61
CA HIS A 239 15.83 3.98 28.24
C HIS A 239 17.15 4.66 27.83
N GLU A 240 17.26 5.15 26.59
CA GLU A 240 18.45 5.88 26.14
C GLU A 240 18.51 7.30 26.72
N ILE A 241 17.37 7.98 26.83
CA ILE A 241 17.28 9.33 27.43
C ILE A 241 17.63 9.27 28.93
N LEU A 242 17.16 8.24 29.66
CA LEU A 242 17.49 8.06 31.07
C LEU A 242 18.99 7.81 31.30
N LYS A 243 19.67 7.10 30.39
CA LYS A 243 21.13 6.90 30.45
C LYS A 243 21.92 8.19 30.18
N VAL A 244 21.43 9.05 29.31
CA VAL A 244 22.06 10.35 29.01
C VAL A 244 21.85 11.36 30.15
N SER A 245 20.77 11.24 30.93
CA SER A 245 20.53 12.08 32.13
C SER A 245 21.28 11.62 33.40
N GLN A 246 22.09 10.56 33.32
CA GLN A 246 22.89 10.03 34.44
C GLN A 246 24.41 10.26 34.29
N ASN A 247 24.83 11.01 33.27
CA ASN A 247 26.22 11.48 33.09
C ASN A 247 26.25 13.02 33.11
#